data_AF-A0A2D9JIZ1-F1
#
_entry.id   AF-A0A2D9JIZ1-F1
#
_cell.length_a   1.000
_cell.length_b   1.000
_cell.length_c   1.000
_cell.angle_alpha   90.00
_cell.angle_beta   90.00
_cell.angle_gamma   90.00
#
_symmetry.space_group_name_H-M   'P 1'
#
loop_
_entity.id
_entity.type
_entity.pdbx_description
1 polymer ?
#
loop_
_entity_poly.entity_id
_entity_poly.type
_entity_poly.pdbx_seq_one_letter_code
_entity_poly.pdbx_strand_id
1 'polypeptide(L)' 'MKVSIETQAAKALAQWKTIFADEVTEQAKQIAAKSDSTNCVTLSHYQQAAPIAMQSLMLAIAREQTVYADRKAA' A
#
# COMPACT_ATOMS: atom_id res chain seq x y z
N MET A 1 -0.42 -28.59 -11.72
CA MET A 1 0.30 -28.49 -10.42
C MET A 1 -0.41 -27.44 -9.58
N LYS A 2 -0.83 -27.74 -8.34
CA LYS A 2 -1.55 -26.80 -7.46
C LYS A 2 -0.53 -26.16 -6.51
N VAL A 3 -0.37 -24.85 -6.58
CA VAL A 3 0.48 -24.07 -5.66
C VAL A 3 -0.38 -23.63 -4.48
N SER A 4 0.08 -23.90 -3.26
CA SER A 4 -0.57 -23.46 -2.02
C SER A 4 0.17 -22.24 -1.47
N ILE A 5 -0.58 -21.29 -0.89
CA ILE A 5 -0.02 -20.10 -0.24
C ILE A 5 0.04 -20.38 1.26
N GLU A 6 1.20 -20.14 1.87
CA GLU A 6 1.36 -20.25 3.32
C GLU A 6 0.48 -19.23 4.06
N THR A 7 -0.03 -19.59 5.25
CA THR A 7 -0.93 -18.73 6.03
C THR A 7 -0.34 -17.35 6.30
N GLN A 8 0.95 -17.27 6.64
CA GLN A 8 1.61 -16.00 6.90
C GLN A 8 1.77 -15.16 5.62
N ALA A 9 2.09 -15.79 4.49
CA ALA A 9 2.16 -15.11 3.20
C ALA A 9 0.80 -14.55 2.78
N ALA A 10 -0.29 -15.30 3.00
CA ALA A 10 -1.65 -14.83 2.74
C ALA A 10 -2.03 -13.63 3.63
N LYS A 11 -1.64 -13.67 4.92
CA LYS A 11 -1.88 -12.57 5.86
C LYS A 11 -1.12 -11.31 5.47
N ALA A 12 0.17 -11.43 5.14
CA ALA A 12 1.00 -10.30 4.70
C ALA A 12 0.41 -9.67 3.42
N LEU A 13 0.03 -10.49 2.43
CA LEU A 13 -0.59 -10.00 1.20
C LEU A 13 -1.90 -9.24 1.46
N ALA A 14 -2.74 -9.71 2.39
CA ALA A 14 -3.97 -9.02 2.77
C ALA A 14 -3.70 -7.66 3.43
N GLN A 15 -2.68 -7.60 4.30
CA GLN A 15 -2.25 -6.35 4.94
C GLN A 15 -1.69 -5.37 3.92
N TRP A 16 -0.83 -5.82 3.01
CA TRP A 16 -0.25 -4.99 1.96
C TRP A 16 -1.30 -4.40 1.01
N LYS A 17 -2.33 -5.19 0.65
CA LYS A 17 -3.47 -4.69 -0.13
C LYS A 17 -4.20 -3.57 0.59
N THR A 18 -4.40 -3.72 1.90
CA THR A 18 -5.09 -2.72 2.73
C THR A 18 -4.27 -1.44 2.80
N ILE A 19 -2.99 -1.53 3.17
CA ILE A 19 -2.07 -0.38 3.25
C ILE A 19 -2.05 0.40 1.93
N PHE A 20 -1.90 -0.31 0.81
CA PHE A 20 -1.87 0.33 -0.50
C PHE A 20 -3.20 1.03 -0.82
N ALA A 21 -4.33 0.35 -0.61
CA ALA A 21 -5.65 0.91 -0.92
C ALA A 21 -5.98 2.16 -0.08
N ASP A 22 -5.65 2.11 1.22
CA ASP A 22 -5.87 3.23 2.13
C ASP A 22 -5.03 4.44 1.73
N GLU A 23 -3.73 4.23 1.49
CA GLU A 23 -2.82 5.31 1.09
C GLU A 23 -3.18 5.88 -0.28
N VAL A 24 -3.51 5.04 -1.26
CA VAL A 24 -4.01 5.48 -2.57
C VAL A 24 -5.24 6.38 -2.43
N THR A 25 -6.15 6.01 -1.53
CA THR A 25 -7.38 6.78 -1.29
C THR A 25 -7.08 8.14 -0.68
N GLU A 26 -6.24 8.20 0.34
CA GLU A 26 -5.89 9.46 1.01
C GLU A 26 -5.10 10.40 0.07
N GLN A 27 -4.12 9.87 -0.66
CA GLN A 27 -3.37 10.66 -1.64
C GLN A 27 -4.27 11.16 -2.76
N ALA A 28 -5.21 10.34 -3.26
CA ALA A 28 -6.14 10.76 -4.30
C ALA A 28 -7.09 11.87 -3.81
N LYS A 29 -7.55 11.82 -2.55
CA LYS A 29 -8.32 12.91 -1.93
C LYS A 29 -7.51 14.19 -1.85
N GLN A 30 -6.23 14.12 -1.45
CA GLN A 30 -5.35 15.28 -1.37
C GLN A 30 -5.07 15.90 -2.75
N ILE A 31 -4.90 15.08 -3.78
CA ILE A 31 -4.73 15.54 -5.17
C ILE A 31 -6.02 16.22 -5.65
N ALA A 32 -7.17 15.58 -5.42
CA ALA A 32 -8.47 16.14 -5.77
C ALA A 32 -8.73 17.49 -5.10
N ALA A 33 -8.37 17.64 -3.82
CA ALA A 33 -8.55 18.88 -3.07
C ALA A 33 -7.66 20.04 -3.57
N LYS A 34 -6.55 19.73 -4.27
CA LYS A 34 -5.63 20.72 -4.84
C LYS A 34 -5.99 21.11 -6.26
N SER A 35 -6.68 20.25 -6.99
CA SER A 35 -7.27 20.61 -8.28
C SER A 35 -8.56 21.39 -8.00
N ASP A 36 -8.71 22.60 -8.55
CA ASP A 36 -9.93 23.41 -8.45
C ASP A 36 -11.21 22.74 -9.03
N SER A 37 -11.12 21.46 -9.42
CA SER A 37 -12.20 20.66 -9.97
C SER A 37 -12.75 19.65 -8.97
N THR A 38 -13.99 19.91 -8.55
CA THR A 38 -15.01 18.94 -8.08
C THR A 38 -14.82 18.25 -6.73
N ASN A 39 -15.92 18.15 -5.97
CA ASN A 39 -16.08 17.34 -4.74
C ASN A 39 -15.98 15.81 -4.97
N CYS A 40 -15.26 15.35 -6.01
CA CYS A 40 -15.16 13.94 -6.35
C CYS A 40 -13.72 13.52 -6.64
N VAL A 41 -13.38 12.31 -6.21
CA VAL A 41 -12.13 11.64 -6.57
C VAL A 41 -12.34 10.95 -7.92
N THR A 42 -11.52 11.28 -8.91
CA THR A 42 -11.59 10.71 -10.26
C THR A 42 -10.57 9.59 -10.44
N LEU A 43 -10.69 8.82 -11.52
CA LEU A 43 -9.67 7.85 -11.91
C LEU A 43 -8.29 8.49 -12.09
N SER A 44 -8.23 9.71 -12.63
CA SER A 44 -6.95 10.44 -12.79
C SER A 44 -6.28 10.71 -11.43
N HIS A 45 -7.04 11.06 -10.39
CA HIS A 45 -6.50 11.26 -9.04
C HIS A 45 -5.92 9.95 -8.49
N TYR A 46 -6.61 8.82 -8.68
CA TYR A 46 -6.11 7.51 -8.30
C TYR A 46 -4.84 7.11 -9.06
N GLN A 47 -4.78 7.37 -10.37
CA GLN A 47 -3.60 7.08 -11.19
C GLN A 47 -2.37 7.88 -10.74
N GLN A 48 -2.56 9.13 -10.33
CA GLN A 48 -1.49 9.97 -9.78
C GLN A 48 -1.10 9.55 -8.34
N ALA A 49 -2.06 9.11 -7.53
CA ALA A 49 -1.84 8.64 -6.16
C ALA A 49 -1.12 7.28 -6.06
N ALA A 50 -1.42 6.36 -6.98
CA ALA A 50 -0.88 5.00 -7.01
C ALA A 50 0.66 4.91 -6.86
N PRO A 51 1.49 5.64 -7.63
CA PRO A 51 2.94 5.58 -7.47
C PRO A 51 3.43 6.14 -6.13
N ILE A 52 2.70 7.09 -5.52
CA ILE A 52 3.02 7.64 -4.19
C ILE A 52 2.75 6.57 -3.12
N ALA A 53 1.57 5.96 -3.15
CA ALA A 53 1.19 4.90 -2.22
C ALA A 53 2.07 3.64 -2.33
N MET A 54 2.59 3.35 -3.53
CA MET A 54 3.55 2.27 -3.72
C MET A 54 4.83 2.47 -2.91
N GLN A 55 5.31 3.72 -2.77
CA GLN A 55 6.49 4.01 -1.95
C GLN A 55 6.22 3.72 -0.47
N SER A 56 5.03 4.10 0.03
CA SER A 56 4.60 3.77 1.40
C SER A 56 4.51 2.27 1.63
N LEU A 57 3.97 1.52 0.66
CA LEU A 57 3.94 0.05 0.73
C LEU A 57 5.35 -0.55 0.77
N MET A 58 6.25 -0.09 -0.10
CA MET A 58 7.65 -0.56 -0.10
C MET A 58 8.35 -0.32 1.24
N LEU A 59 8.10 0.83 1.88
CA LEU A 59 8.62 1.13 3.21
C LEU A 59 8.03 0.21 4.29
N ALA A 60 6.75 -0.10 4.23
CA ALA A 60 6.11 -1.03 5.15
C ALA A 60 6.71 -2.44 5.04
N ILE A 61 6.88 -2.93 3.81
CA ILE A 61 7.52 -4.23 3.54
C ILE A 61 8.96 -4.25 4.07
N ALA A 62 9.73 -3.19 3.83
CA ALA A 62 11.12 -3.12 4.30
C ALA A 62 11.21 -3.17 5.84
N ARG A 63 10.32 -2.46 6.56
CA ARG A 63 10.27 -2.48 8.03
C ARG A 63 9.91 -3.87 8.58
N GLU A 64 8.99 -4.57 7.94
CA GLU A 64 8.64 -5.94 8.33
C GLU A 64 9.83 -6.91 8.16
N GLN A 65 10.64 -6.72 7.12
CA GLN A 65 11.84 -7.52 6.88
C GLN A 65 12.93 -7.26 7.93
N THR A 66 13.16 -6.01 8.32
CA THR A 66 14.17 -5.68 9.35
C THR A 66 13.79 -6.25 10.71
N VAL A 67 12.51 -6.18 11.11
CA VAL A 67 12.03 -6.77 12.37
C VAL A 67 12.21 -8.30 12.39
N TYR A 68 12.04 -8.96 11.24
CA TYR A 68 12.26 -10.40 11.14
C TYR A 68 13.75 -10.76 11.22
N ALA A 69 14.63 -9.95 10.64
CA ALA A 69 16.08 -10.13 10.74
C ALA A 69 16.59 -10.01 12.17
N ASP A 70 16.14 -8.98 12.91
CA ASP A 70 16.54 -8.74 14.30
C ASP A 70 16.07 -9.88 15.23
N ARG A 71 14.86 -10.43 15.02
CA ARG A 71 14.36 -11.58 15.79
C ARG A 71 15.09 -12.89 15.53
N LYS A 72 15.77 -13.02 14.39
CA LYS A 72 16.57 -14.21 14.06
C LYS A 72 18.01 -14.11 14.61
N ALA A 73 18.45 -12.90 14.95
CA ALA A 73 19.79 -12.63 15.48
C ALA A 73 19.87 -12.63 17.02
N ALA A 74 18.73 -12.72 17.71
CA ALA A 74 18.60 -12.84 19.17
C ALA A 74 18.25 -14.29 19.56
#